data_AF-A0A7T4UMV1-F1
#
_entry.id   AF-A0A7T4UMV1-F1
#
_cell.length_a   1.000
_cell.length_b   1.000
_cell.length_c   1.000
_cell.angle_alpha   90.00
_cell.angle_beta   90.00
_cell.angle_gamma   90.00
#
_symmetry.space_group_name_H-M   'P 1'
#
loop_
_entity.id
_entity.type
_entity.pdbx_description
1 polymer ?
#
loop_
_entity_poly.entity_id
_entity_poly.type
_entity_poly.pdbx_seq_one_letter_code
_entity_poly.pdbx_strand_id
1 'polypeptide(L)'
;MVRFYCYIILEYLLYFLFGSPKKKVVRCKTRQIVNSNEVIVHTHEWAGYEFERKKVIKYIEKEFVCGLRFAIKRLTAYTGGFKLRKILTISDNNTDYISKLENSDFFDSSFEIYSVPNIGMDFSGYNYIYRNCLSEDNQYLFLTNTSVNGESQPFIDEYIKILSDNPQLGLLGISYSSKIYQTLVKSNYTPHVQSFFILTTTDVLKEIVHANDGIFPGAEENYKLSIIRFGEAKLSQIANSLGYDIGIVNENGALQILPTINDSSLVDGDYRLYVKEPNRINRIK
;
A
#
# COMPACT_ATOMS: atom_id res chain seq x y z
N MET A 1 9.59 1.95 -19.88
CA MET A 1 11.03 1.64 -19.79
C MET A 1 11.94 2.81 -20.21
N VAL A 2 11.84 3.37 -21.43
CA VAL A 2 12.68 4.51 -21.86
C VAL A 2 12.52 5.73 -20.96
N ARG A 3 11.28 6.13 -20.65
CA ARG A 3 10.94 7.23 -19.72
C ARG A 3 11.66 7.09 -18.36
N PHE A 4 11.76 5.86 -17.85
CA PHE A 4 12.42 5.57 -16.58
C PHE A 4 13.92 5.90 -16.63
N TYR A 5 14.63 5.39 -17.63
CA TYR A 5 16.07 5.63 -17.75
C TYR A 5 16.39 7.10 -18.04
N CYS A 6 15.57 7.78 -18.88
CA CYS A 6 15.69 9.22 -19.08
C CYS A 6 15.53 9.99 -17.76
N TYR A 7 14.56 9.60 -16.93
CA TYR A 7 14.36 10.21 -15.63
C TYR A 7 15.59 10.02 -14.71
N ILE A 8 16.14 8.80 -14.64
CA ILE A 8 17.34 8.53 -13.82
C ILE A 8 18.54 9.34 -14.30
N ILE A 9 18.76 9.43 -15.62
CA ILE A 9 19.83 10.23 -16.20
C ILE A 9 19.64 11.71 -15.86
N LEU A 10 18.44 12.24 -16.03
CA LEU A 10 18.12 13.63 -15.72
C LEU A 10 18.35 13.92 -14.22
N GLU A 11 17.89 13.06 -13.33
CA GLU A 11 18.04 13.22 -11.89
C GLU A 11 19.52 13.22 -11.48
N TYR A 12 20.32 12.33 -12.08
CA TYR A 12 21.77 12.31 -11.90
C TYR A 12 22.44 13.60 -12.39
N LEU A 13 22.05 14.10 -13.57
CA LEU A 13 22.55 15.36 -14.13
C LEU A 13 22.16 16.55 -13.25
N LEU A 14 20.91 16.62 -12.80
CA LEU A 14 20.43 17.69 -11.92
C LEU A 14 21.15 17.66 -10.56
N TYR A 15 21.37 16.48 -9.98
CA TYR A 15 22.15 16.34 -8.76
C TYR A 15 23.60 16.78 -8.97
N PHE A 16 24.22 16.41 -10.09
CA PHE A 16 25.58 16.82 -10.42
C PHE A 16 25.70 18.33 -10.59
N LEU A 17 24.70 18.98 -11.21
CA LEU A 17 24.71 20.41 -11.50
C LEU A 17 24.30 21.29 -10.30
N PHE A 18 23.33 20.85 -9.50
CA PHE A 18 22.67 21.68 -8.48
C PHE A 18 22.76 21.13 -7.05
N GLY A 19 23.36 19.96 -6.86
CA GLY A 19 23.42 19.28 -5.57
C GLY A 19 22.06 18.77 -5.09
N SER A 20 21.98 18.39 -3.82
CA SER A 20 20.73 17.93 -3.19
C SER A 20 19.78 19.09 -2.96
N PRO A 21 18.48 18.98 -3.34
CA PRO A 21 17.50 20.00 -2.98
C PRO A 21 17.42 20.15 -1.46
N LYS A 22 17.37 21.40 -0.98
CA LYS A 22 17.16 21.69 0.45
C LYS A 22 15.81 21.12 0.88
N LYS A 23 15.82 20.23 1.87
CA LYS A 23 14.58 19.67 2.45
C LYS A 23 13.78 20.80 3.10
N LYS A 24 12.53 20.97 2.67
CA LYS A 24 11.60 21.92 3.30
C LYS A 24 11.24 21.41 4.69
N VAL A 25 11.09 22.34 5.64
CA VAL A 25 10.53 22.05 6.96
C VAL A 25 9.09 21.61 6.76
N VAL A 26 8.81 20.34 7.10
CA VAL A 26 7.47 19.76 7.02
C VAL A 26 6.67 20.26 8.21
N ARG A 27 5.53 20.90 7.96
CA ARG A 27 4.55 21.23 9.01
C ARG A 27 3.79 19.97 9.38
N CYS A 28 3.61 19.70 10.66
CA CYS A 28 2.86 18.55 11.13
C CYS A 28 1.35 18.81 10.93
N LYS A 29 0.69 18.02 10.09
CA LYS A 29 -0.71 18.18 9.71
C LYS A 29 -1.58 17.08 10.34
N THR A 30 -2.71 17.49 10.92
CA THR A 30 -3.75 16.60 11.43
C THR A 30 -4.75 16.26 10.34
N ARG A 31 -5.06 14.96 10.18
CA ARG A 31 -6.15 14.49 9.33
C ARG A 31 -7.49 14.97 9.85
N GLN A 32 -8.48 15.03 8.96
CA GLN A 32 -9.87 15.16 9.36
C GLN A 32 -10.35 13.90 10.12
N ILE A 33 -11.22 14.12 11.11
CA ILE A 33 -11.85 13.03 11.86
C ILE A 33 -12.77 12.24 10.93
N VAL A 34 -12.80 10.92 11.11
CA VAL A 34 -13.74 10.03 10.43
C VAL A 34 -14.93 9.81 11.36
N ASN A 35 -16.12 10.27 10.95
CA ASN A 35 -17.36 10.08 11.70
C ASN A 35 -18.19 8.89 11.17
N SER A 36 -17.81 8.31 10.03
CA SER A 36 -18.52 7.19 9.42
C SER A 36 -18.21 5.88 10.15
N ASN A 37 -19.24 5.06 10.36
CA ASN A 37 -19.09 3.67 10.84
C ASN A 37 -18.80 2.68 9.69
N GLU A 38 -18.83 3.15 8.44
CA GLU A 38 -18.53 2.32 7.29
C GLU A 38 -17.06 2.49 6.88
N VAL A 39 -16.41 1.35 6.63
CA VAL A 39 -15.00 1.25 6.24
C VAL A 39 -14.94 0.61 4.87
N ILE A 40 -14.20 1.24 3.95
CA ILE A 40 -13.92 0.66 2.64
C ILE A 40 -12.71 -0.26 2.79
N VAL A 41 -12.90 -1.54 2.47
CA VAL A 41 -11.82 -2.52 2.44
C VAL A 41 -11.64 -3.04 1.02
N HIS A 42 -10.58 -2.57 0.39
CA HIS A 42 -10.22 -2.96 -0.96
C HIS A 42 -9.12 -4.03 -0.97
N THR A 43 -9.32 -5.04 -1.81
CA THR A 43 -8.33 -6.06 -2.16
C THR A 43 -8.11 -6.07 -3.68
N HIS A 44 -6.86 -6.02 -4.11
CA HIS A 44 -6.46 -6.22 -5.50
C HIS A 44 -5.92 -7.63 -5.76
N GLU A 45 -6.40 -8.28 -6.83
CA GLU A 45 -5.97 -9.60 -7.30
C GLU A 45 -5.62 -9.58 -8.79
N TRP A 46 -4.79 -10.52 -9.24
CA TRP A 46 -4.49 -10.77 -10.65
C TRP A 46 -4.97 -12.17 -11.03
N ALA A 47 -5.84 -12.27 -12.03
CA ALA A 47 -6.47 -13.52 -12.43
C ALA A 47 -5.49 -14.60 -12.94
N GLY A 48 -4.22 -14.25 -13.19
CA GLY A 48 -3.17 -15.20 -13.57
C GLY A 48 -2.59 -16.02 -12.41
N TYR A 49 -3.00 -15.77 -11.16
CA TYR A 49 -2.50 -16.51 -10.00
C TYR A 49 -3.56 -17.43 -9.38
N GLU A 50 -3.08 -18.56 -8.84
CA GLU A 50 -3.84 -19.42 -7.95
C GLU A 50 -4.36 -18.64 -6.73
N PHE A 51 -5.54 -19.05 -6.23
CA PHE A 51 -6.19 -18.45 -5.07
C PHE A 51 -5.41 -18.64 -3.76
N GLU A 52 -4.57 -19.67 -3.70
CA GLU A 52 -3.52 -19.87 -2.69
C GLU A 52 -2.19 -20.10 -3.40
N ARG A 53 -1.15 -19.39 -2.98
CA ARG A 53 0.17 -19.48 -3.62
C ARG A 53 1.29 -19.24 -2.62
N LYS A 54 2.44 -19.87 -2.90
CA LYS A 54 3.69 -19.63 -2.18
C LYS A 54 4.48 -18.53 -2.87
N LYS A 55 5.00 -17.59 -2.10
CA LYS A 55 5.86 -16.51 -2.59
C LYS A 55 7.24 -16.63 -1.95
N VAL A 56 8.27 -16.62 -2.79
CA VAL A 56 9.68 -16.73 -2.37
C VAL A 56 10.35 -15.37 -2.44
N ILE A 57 10.98 -14.95 -1.34
CA ILE A 57 11.87 -13.78 -1.30
C ILE A 57 13.28 -14.25 -1.61
N LYS A 58 13.62 -14.23 -2.90
CA LYS A 58 14.85 -14.84 -3.47
C LYS A 58 16.15 -14.52 -2.72
N TYR A 59 16.31 -13.31 -2.18
CA TYR A 59 17.57 -12.91 -1.53
C TYR A 59 17.85 -13.61 -0.20
N ILE A 60 16.82 -14.13 0.45
CA ILE A 60 16.92 -14.76 1.78
C ILE A 60 16.23 -16.13 1.84
N GLU A 61 15.81 -16.63 0.68
CA GLU A 61 15.13 -17.93 0.51
C GLU A 61 13.94 -18.16 1.46
N LYS A 62 13.30 -17.08 1.93
CA LYS A 62 12.10 -17.17 2.76
C LYS A 62 10.87 -17.36 1.89
N GLU A 63 10.02 -18.27 2.30
CA GLU A 63 8.73 -18.53 1.68
C GLU A 63 7.61 -18.15 2.63
N PHE A 64 6.52 -17.65 2.07
CA PHE A 64 5.27 -17.48 2.80
C PHE A 64 4.09 -17.77 1.88
N VAL A 65 2.95 -18.16 2.47
CA VAL A 65 1.72 -18.44 1.74
C VAL A 65 0.89 -17.15 1.67
N CYS A 66 0.30 -16.86 0.52
CA CYS A 66 -0.61 -15.74 0.28
C CYS A 66 -1.67 -16.09 -0.78
N GLY A 67 -2.51 -15.14 -1.17
CA GLY A 67 -3.52 -15.32 -2.23
C GLY A 67 -4.92 -14.86 -1.82
N LEU A 68 -5.83 -14.81 -2.80
CA LEU A 68 -7.20 -14.32 -2.65
C LEU A 68 -7.97 -15.06 -1.55
N ARG A 69 -7.78 -16.37 -1.41
CA ARG A 69 -8.50 -17.18 -0.40
C ARG A 69 -8.31 -16.65 1.01
N PHE A 70 -7.09 -16.23 1.37
CA PHE A 70 -6.81 -15.68 2.69
C PHE A 70 -7.38 -14.28 2.88
N ALA A 71 -7.40 -13.46 1.82
CA ALA A 71 -7.98 -12.13 1.85
C ALA A 71 -9.51 -12.18 1.99
N ILE A 72 -10.19 -13.07 1.27
CA ILE A 72 -11.64 -13.25 1.45
C ILE A 72 -11.91 -13.78 2.85
N LYS A 73 -11.33 -14.92 3.24
CA LYS A 73 -11.58 -15.54 4.56
C LYS A 73 -11.42 -14.59 5.74
N ARG A 74 -10.39 -13.73 5.77
CA ARG A 74 -10.22 -12.78 6.89
C ARG A 74 -11.29 -11.69 6.94
N LEU A 75 -11.80 -11.25 5.79
CA LEU A 75 -12.80 -10.20 5.71
C LEU A 75 -14.21 -10.74 5.90
N THR A 76 -14.45 -12.01 5.58
CA THR A 76 -15.73 -12.69 5.84
C THR A 76 -15.85 -13.10 7.31
N ALA A 77 -14.74 -13.48 7.94
CA ALA A 77 -14.69 -13.79 9.37
C ALA A 77 -14.69 -12.56 10.29
N TYR A 78 -14.74 -11.34 9.74
CA TYR A 78 -14.73 -10.12 10.53
C TYR A 78 -16.03 -9.94 11.32
N THR A 79 -15.90 -9.74 12.63
CA THR A 79 -17.01 -9.55 13.59
C THR A 79 -16.84 -8.29 14.46
N GLY A 80 -15.97 -7.36 14.03
CA GLY A 80 -15.66 -6.14 14.78
C GLY A 80 -16.72 -5.05 14.68
N GLY A 81 -16.38 -3.84 15.14
CA GLY A 81 -17.33 -2.73 15.32
C GLY A 81 -17.79 -2.01 14.04
N PHE A 82 -17.10 -2.18 12.92
CA PHE A 82 -17.35 -1.42 11.69
C PHE A 82 -18.24 -2.16 10.70
N LYS A 83 -18.95 -1.41 9.86
CA LYS A 83 -19.59 -1.98 8.67
C LYS A 83 -18.56 -2.00 7.53
N LEU A 84 -18.23 -3.18 7.02
CA LEU A 84 -17.27 -3.29 5.91
C LEU A 84 -17.98 -3.23 4.56
N ARG A 85 -17.54 -2.29 3.72
CA ARG A 85 -17.78 -2.35 2.27
C ARG A 85 -16.59 -3.06 1.63
N LYS A 86 -16.80 -4.31 1.22
CA LYS A 86 -15.75 -5.21 0.70
C LYS A 86 -15.67 -5.09 -0.81
N ILE A 87 -14.54 -4.62 -1.33
CA ILE A 87 -14.36 -4.40 -2.76
C ILE A 87 -13.16 -5.21 -3.27
N LEU A 88 -13.37 -6.02 -4.29
CA LEU A 88 -12.34 -6.79 -4.97
C LEU A 88 -12.16 -6.25 -6.39
N THR A 89 -10.96 -5.78 -6.70
CA THR A 89 -10.58 -5.47 -8.10
C THR A 89 -9.72 -6.58 -8.66
N ILE A 90 -9.99 -7.01 -9.90
CA ILE A 90 -9.28 -8.11 -10.55
C ILE A 90 -8.66 -7.60 -11.86
N SER A 91 -7.33 -7.67 -11.95
CA SER A 91 -6.56 -7.47 -13.19
C SER A 91 -6.53 -8.77 -14.02
N ASP A 92 -6.37 -8.62 -15.34
CA ASP A 92 -6.32 -9.72 -16.31
C ASP A 92 -7.55 -10.64 -16.25
N ASN A 93 -8.69 -10.07 -15.85
CA ASN A 93 -9.92 -10.78 -15.59
C ASN A 93 -10.41 -11.55 -16.83
N ASN A 94 -10.85 -12.78 -16.62
CA ASN A 94 -11.45 -13.63 -17.65
C ASN A 94 -12.58 -14.48 -17.06
N THR A 95 -13.49 -14.94 -17.91
CA THR A 95 -14.70 -15.66 -17.50
C THR A 95 -14.41 -16.95 -16.74
N ASP A 96 -13.35 -17.67 -17.11
CA ASP A 96 -12.95 -18.91 -16.42
C ASP A 96 -12.50 -18.63 -14.98
N TYR A 97 -11.71 -17.57 -14.77
CA TYR A 97 -11.26 -17.17 -13.44
C TYR A 97 -12.42 -16.77 -12.52
N ILE A 98 -13.35 -15.96 -13.03
CA ILE A 98 -14.55 -15.57 -12.27
C ILE A 98 -15.41 -16.79 -11.96
N SER A 99 -15.63 -17.67 -12.94
CA SER A 99 -16.41 -18.89 -12.71
C SER A 99 -15.75 -19.76 -11.63
N LYS A 100 -14.42 -19.93 -11.66
CA LYS A 100 -13.68 -20.64 -10.61
C LYS A 100 -13.80 -19.98 -9.25
N LEU A 101 -13.77 -18.64 -9.20
CA LEU A 101 -13.93 -17.87 -7.97
C LEU A 101 -15.33 -18.08 -7.38
N GLU A 102 -16.38 -17.87 -8.17
CA GLU A 102 -17.79 -18.00 -7.74
C GLU A 102 -18.14 -19.42 -7.29
N ASN A 103 -17.51 -20.45 -7.87
CA ASN A 103 -17.69 -21.85 -7.49
C ASN A 103 -16.75 -22.31 -6.34
N SER A 104 -15.90 -21.43 -5.81
CA SER A 104 -14.98 -21.79 -4.73
C SER A 104 -15.67 -21.87 -3.37
N ASP A 105 -15.17 -22.74 -2.49
CA ASP A 105 -15.68 -22.96 -1.12
C ASP A 105 -15.49 -21.75 -0.18
N PHE A 106 -14.69 -20.76 -0.60
CA PHE A 106 -14.40 -19.56 0.18
C PHE A 106 -15.00 -18.29 -0.43
N PHE A 107 -15.72 -18.38 -1.54
CA PHE A 107 -16.39 -17.25 -2.15
C PHE A 107 -17.42 -16.64 -1.20
N ASP A 108 -17.55 -15.32 -1.23
CA ASP A 108 -18.56 -14.59 -0.47
C ASP A 108 -19.15 -13.50 -1.37
N SER A 109 -20.47 -13.60 -1.58
CA SER A 109 -21.24 -12.69 -2.45
C SER A 109 -21.37 -11.27 -1.89
N SER A 110 -20.92 -11.01 -0.67
CA SER A 110 -20.83 -9.65 -0.11
C SER A 110 -19.71 -8.79 -0.69
N PHE A 111 -18.84 -9.37 -1.52
CA PHE A 111 -17.81 -8.60 -2.24
C PHE A 111 -18.37 -7.95 -3.51
N GLU A 112 -18.13 -6.66 -3.66
CA GLU A 112 -18.28 -5.94 -4.93
C GLU A 112 -17.06 -6.26 -5.81
N ILE A 113 -17.26 -6.88 -6.98
CA ILE A 113 -16.17 -7.31 -7.87
C ILE A 113 -16.09 -6.43 -9.11
N TYR A 114 -14.91 -5.88 -9.37
CA TYR A 114 -14.66 -5.00 -10.51
C TYR A 114 -13.46 -5.47 -11.33
N SER A 115 -13.63 -5.50 -12.65
CA SER A 115 -12.52 -5.72 -13.59
C SER A 115 -11.73 -4.42 -13.79
N VAL A 116 -10.40 -4.50 -13.75
CA VAL A 116 -9.50 -3.35 -13.96
C VAL A 116 -8.36 -3.72 -14.91
N PRO A 117 -7.75 -2.75 -15.61
CA PRO A 117 -6.56 -3.02 -16.40
C PRO A 117 -5.37 -3.39 -15.51
N ASN A 118 -4.40 -4.14 -16.01
CA ASN A 118 -3.16 -4.46 -15.28
C ASN A 118 -2.08 -3.36 -15.39
N ILE A 119 -2.43 -2.16 -15.88
CA ILE A 119 -1.53 -1.00 -15.90
C ILE A 119 -1.42 -0.45 -14.49
N GLY A 120 -0.21 -0.25 -13.98
CA GLY A 120 0.04 0.15 -12.59
C GLY A 120 0.07 -1.04 -11.61
N MET A 121 -0.16 -2.27 -12.07
CA MET A 121 -0.31 -3.45 -11.22
C MET A 121 -1.37 -3.19 -10.13
N ASP A 122 -1.03 -3.28 -8.86
CA ASP A 122 -1.93 -3.02 -7.74
C ASP A 122 -2.45 -1.59 -7.66
N PHE A 123 -1.68 -0.61 -8.16
CA PHE A 123 -2.12 0.77 -8.27
C PHE A 123 -3.29 0.95 -9.26
N SER A 124 -3.54 -0.02 -10.15
CA SER A 124 -4.73 -0.02 -11.01
C SER A 124 -6.01 -0.14 -10.18
N GLY A 125 -6.01 -1.08 -9.22
CA GLY A 125 -7.10 -1.26 -8.26
C GLY A 125 -7.24 -0.05 -7.35
N TYR A 126 -6.13 0.49 -6.85
CA TYR A 126 -6.16 1.64 -5.94
C TYR A 126 -6.68 2.90 -6.62
N ASN A 127 -6.29 3.14 -7.87
CA ASN A 127 -6.83 4.22 -8.68
C ASN A 127 -8.32 4.01 -8.98
N TYR A 128 -8.75 2.77 -9.25
CA TYR A 128 -10.18 2.47 -9.46
C TYR A 128 -11.01 2.85 -8.24
N ILE A 129 -10.55 2.48 -7.03
CA ILE A 129 -11.21 2.86 -5.78
C ILE A 129 -11.31 4.38 -5.63
N TYR A 130 -10.20 5.09 -5.85
CA TYR A 130 -10.16 6.54 -5.78
C TYR A 130 -11.17 7.20 -6.74
N ARG A 131 -11.26 6.71 -7.97
CA ARG A 131 -12.09 7.31 -9.02
C ARG A 131 -13.58 6.98 -8.90
N ASN A 132 -13.92 5.79 -8.44
CA ASN A 132 -15.27 5.24 -8.60
C ASN A 132 -15.97 4.85 -7.29
N CYS A 133 -15.21 4.64 -6.21
CA CYS A 133 -15.76 4.01 -5.01
C CYS A 133 -15.76 4.92 -3.77
N LEU A 134 -15.02 6.03 -3.80
CA LEU A 134 -15.01 6.96 -2.67
C LEU A 134 -16.35 7.68 -2.54
N SER A 135 -16.86 7.75 -1.32
CA SER A 135 -18.01 8.58 -0.98
C SER A 135 -17.60 10.05 -0.76
N GLU A 136 -18.60 10.91 -0.61
CA GLU A 136 -18.38 12.28 -0.13
C GLU A 136 -17.90 12.28 1.33
N ASP A 137 -18.43 11.37 2.15
CA ASP A 137 -18.07 11.23 3.54
C ASP A 137 -16.60 10.79 3.72
N ASN A 138 -15.97 11.32 4.77
CA ASN A 138 -14.64 10.87 5.16
C ASN A 138 -14.76 9.48 5.82
N GLN A 139 -14.04 8.49 5.28
CA GLN A 139 -14.07 7.10 5.73
C GLN A 139 -12.65 6.56 5.89
N TYR A 140 -12.48 5.54 6.73
CA TYR A 140 -11.28 4.73 6.70
C TYR A 140 -11.25 3.88 5.43
N LEU A 141 -10.07 3.75 4.85
CA LEU A 141 -9.84 3.06 3.60
C LEU A 141 -8.62 2.15 3.71
N PHE A 142 -8.84 0.86 3.55
CA PHE A 142 -7.78 -0.12 3.35
C PHE A 142 -7.59 -0.38 1.86
N LEU A 143 -6.36 -0.20 1.38
CA LEU A 143 -5.89 -0.59 0.05
C LEU A 143 -4.92 -1.75 0.24
N THR A 144 -5.31 -2.94 -0.18
CA THR A 144 -4.50 -4.15 -0.02
C THR A 144 -4.42 -4.94 -1.30
N ASN A 145 -3.45 -5.84 -1.40
CA ASN A 145 -3.39 -6.81 -2.49
C ASN A 145 -3.21 -8.23 -1.94
N THR A 146 -3.42 -9.23 -2.79
CA THR A 146 -3.37 -10.64 -2.37
C THR A 146 -1.96 -11.19 -2.19
N SER A 147 -0.93 -10.34 -2.18
CA SER A 147 0.42 -10.69 -1.72
C SER A 147 0.64 -10.46 -0.22
N VAL A 148 -0.39 -10.06 0.54
CA VAL A 148 -0.35 -10.08 2.01
C VAL A 148 -0.25 -11.52 2.51
N ASN A 149 0.53 -11.77 3.56
CA ASN A 149 0.71 -13.10 4.17
C ASN A 149 -0.66 -13.70 4.56
N GLY A 150 -0.81 -15.00 4.35
CA GLY A 150 -2.04 -15.76 4.60
C GLY A 150 -2.37 -15.97 6.07
N GLU A 151 -1.41 -15.78 6.98
CA GLU A 151 -1.68 -15.77 8.42
C GLU A 151 -2.82 -14.79 8.75
N SER A 152 -3.85 -15.30 9.44
CA SER A 152 -5.05 -14.53 9.75
C SER A 152 -5.06 -14.16 11.22
N GLN A 153 -5.23 -12.88 11.49
CA GLN A 153 -5.57 -12.37 12.81
C GLN A 153 -6.51 -11.17 12.68
N PRO A 154 -7.42 -10.94 13.66
CA PRO A 154 -8.24 -9.74 13.68
C PRO A 154 -7.33 -8.50 13.67
N PHE A 155 -7.57 -7.58 12.75
CA PHE A 155 -6.70 -6.41 12.58
C PHE A 155 -7.43 -5.10 12.31
N ILE A 156 -8.63 -5.14 11.71
CA ILE A 156 -9.31 -3.95 11.20
C ILE A 156 -9.50 -2.91 12.32
N ASP A 157 -10.09 -3.32 13.44
CA ASP A 157 -10.39 -2.42 14.56
C ASP A 157 -9.11 -1.90 15.21
N GLU A 158 -8.10 -2.76 15.40
CA GLU A 158 -6.82 -2.37 16.01
C GLU A 158 -6.04 -1.37 15.14
N TYR A 159 -6.00 -1.59 13.82
CA TYR A 159 -5.30 -0.69 12.89
C TYR A 159 -6.05 0.63 12.70
N ILE A 160 -7.39 0.60 12.66
CA ILE A 160 -8.19 1.83 12.68
C ILE A 160 -7.94 2.59 13.97
N LYS A 161 -7.88 1.90 15.11
CA LYS A 161 -7.57 2.53 16.40
C LYS A 161 -6.22 3.23 16.37
N ILE A 162 -5.16 2.59 15.86
CA ILE A 162 -3.85 3.24 15.67
C ILE A 162 -3.98 4.52 14.85
N LEU A 163 -4.65 4.44 13.70
CA LEU A 163 -4.80 5.62 12.83
C LEU A 163 -5.60 6.72 13.54
N SER A 164 -6.65 6.36 14.27
CA SER A 164 -7.51 7.28 15.04
C SER A 164 -6.76 7.99 16.17
N ASP A 165 -6.01 7.22 16.97
CA ASP A 165 -5.23 7.73 18.11
C ASP A 165 -4.06 8.63 17.66
N ASN A 166 -3.64 8.53 16.40
CA ASN A 166 -2.51 9.28 15.83
C ASN A 166 -2.99 10.12 14.63
N PRO A 167 -3.64 11.28 14.86
CA PRO A 167 -4.22 12.09 13.79
C PRO A 167 -3.21 12.64 12.78
N GLN A 168 -1.91 12.62 13.09
CA GLN A 168 -0.86 13.03 12.14
C GLN A 168 -0.53 11.95 11.10
N LEU A 169 -0.88 10.69 11.35
CA LEU A 169 -0.63 9.59 10.42
C LEU A 169 -1.51 9.72 9.18
N GLY A 170 -0.93 10.08 8.04
CA GLY A 170 -1.61 10.07 6.74
C GLY A 170 -1.75 8.67 6.17
N LEU A 171 -0.71 7.86 6.33
CA LEU A 171 -0.63 6.50 5.80
C LEU A 171 -0.11 5.55 6.89
N LEU A 172 -0.73 4.38 7.02
CA LEU A 172 -0.28 3.29 7.88
C LEU A 172 -0.07 2.03 7.04
N GLY A 173 1.08 1.39 7.17
CA GLY A 173 1.39 0.13 6.48
C GLY A 173 1.86 -0.99 7.41
N ILE A 174 2.17 -2.13 6.80
CA ILE A 174 2.77 -3.30 7.49
C ILE A 174 4.19 -3.60 7.00
N SER A 175 4.64 -2.89 5.96
CA SER A 175 5.94 -3.08 5.34
C SER A 175 6.41 -1.80 4.66
N TYR A 176 7.72 -1.60 4.61
CA TYR A 176 8.36 -0.43 4.01
C TYR A 176 9.63 -0.80 3.27
N SER A 177 10.16 0.16 2.53
CA SER A 177 11.56 0.16 2.11
C SER A 177 12.20 1.49 2.47
N SER A 178 13.41 1.49 3.04
CA SER A 178 14.15 2.73 3.31
C SER A 178 14.82 3.32 2.07
N LYS A 179 14.86 2.56 0.97
CA LYS A 179 15.40 2.97 -0.35
C LYS A 179 14.40 2.74 -1.47
N ILE A 180 14.39 3.61 -2.49
CA ILE A 180 13.56 3.39 -3.70
C ILE A 180 14.00 2.12 -4.45
N TYR A 181 15.29 1.82 -4.46
CA TYR A 181 15.87 0.65 -5.14
C TYR A 181 16.95 -0.02 -4.28
N GLN A 182 17.01 -1.35 -4.39
CA GLN A 182 18.10 -2.17 -3.85
C GLN A 182 19.35 -2.07 -4.76
N THR A 183 19.92 -0.88 -4.87
CA THR A 183 21.12 -0.61 -5.71
C THR A 183 22.21 0.09 -4.90
N LEU A 184 23.43 0.07 -5.44
CA LEU A 184 24.61 0.75 -4.88
C LEU A 184 24.59 2.27 -5.07
N VAL A 185 23.51 2.83 -5.62
CA VAL A 185 23.40 4.27 -5.88
C VAL A 185 23.37 5.03 -4.55
N LYS A 186 24.40 5.85 -4.31
CA LYS A 186 24.47 6.77 -3.16
C LYS A 186 23.30 7.77 -3.25
N SER A 187 22.71 8.12 -2.10
CA SER A 187 21.56 9.05 -1.98
C SER A 187 20.18 8.51 -2.42
N ASN A 188 19.93 7.20 -2.32
CA ASN A 188 18.62 6.60 -2.60
C ASN A 188 17.70 6.47 -1.37
N TYR A 189 18.02 7.13 -0.26
CA TYR A 189 17.24 7.06 0.98
C TYR A 189 15.89 7.76 0.77
N THR A 190 14.82 6.97 0.78
CA THR A 190 13.43 7.44 0.64
C THR A 190 12.56 6.40 1.33
N PRO A 191 12.40 6.49 2.66
CA PRO A 191 11.47 5.64 3.39
C PRO A 191 10.06 5.80 2.84
N HIS A 192 9.46 4.68 2.46
CA HIS A 192 8.11 4.64 1.91
C HIS A 192 7.41 3.35 2.31
N VAL A 193 6.09 3.45 2.47
CA VAL A 193 5.23 2.27 2.65
C VAL A 193 5.18 1.47 1.34
N GLN A 194 5.23 0.14 1.46
CA GLN A 194 5.05 -0.75 0.32
C GLN A 194 3.57 -1.01 0.07
N SER A 195 3.19 -1.22 -1.18
CA SER A 195 1.80 -1.22 -1.65
C SER A 195 0.99 -2.46 -1.25
N PHE A 196 1.54 -3.41 -0.47
CA PHE A 196 0.82 -4.61 -0.04
C PHE A 196 -0.38 -4.31 0.86
N PHE A 197 -0.24 -3.31 1.72
CA PHE A 197 -1.25 -2.91 2.70
C PHE A 197 -1.03 -1.46 3.05
N ILE A 198 -2.04 -0.64 2.80
CA ILE A 198 -2.07 0.76 3.16
C ILE A 198 -3.44 1.03 3.80
N LEU A 199 -3.43 1.50 5.03
CA LEU A 199 -4.58 2.11 5.69
C LEU A 199 -4.44 3.63 5.65
N THR A 200 -5.48 4.31 5.21
CA THR A 200 -5.57 5.78 5.18
C THR A 200 -7.03 6.21 5.37
N THR A 201 -7.33 7.48 5.10
CA THR A 201 -8.70 7.98 4.99
C THR A 201 -8.97 8.55 3.61
N THR A 202 -10.23 8.57 3.20
CA THR A 202 -10.64 9.07 1.89
C THR A 202 -10.24 10.53 1.67
N ASP A 203 -10.28 11.38 2.71
CA ASP A 203 -9.82 12.78 2.66
C ASP A 203 -8.32 12.89 2.34
N VAL A 204 -7.45 12.22 3.12
CA VAL A 204 -6.00 12.19 2.85
C VAL A 204 -5.68 11.67 1.45
N LEU A 205 -6.38 10.63 0.99
CA LEU A 205 -6.16 10.12 -0.36
C LEU A 205 -6.53 11.15 -1.43
N LYS A 206 -7.67 11.86 -1.26
CA LYS A 206 -8.08 12.96 -2.14
C LYS A 206 -7.03 14.07 -2.17
N GLU A 207 -6.47 14.44 -1.03
CA GLU A 207 -5.39 15.43 -0.98
C GLU A 207 -4.13 14.99 -1.71
N ILE A 208 -3.69 13.73 -1.51
CA ILE A 208 -2.51 13.19 -2.17
C ILE A 208 -2.68 13.20 -3.68
N VAL A 209 -3.85 12.79 -4.18
CA VAL A 209 -4.13 12.78 -5.61
C VAL A 209 -4.25 14.22 -6.15
N HIS A 210 -4.88 15.13 -5.42
CA HIS A 210 -4.96 16.54 -5.80
C HIS A 210 -3.55 17.18 -5.89
N ALA A 211 -2.67 16.91 -4.93
CA ALA A 211 -1.28 17.36 -4.93
C ALA A 211 -0.41 16.68 -6.00
N ASN A 212 -0.93 15.66 -6.68
CA ASN A 212 -0.31 14.98 -7.82
C ASN A 212 -1.09 15.24 -9.11
N ASP A 213 -1.53 16.48 -9.31
CA ASP A 213 -2.21 16.96 -10.52
C ASP A 213 -3.49 16.17 -10.86
N GLY A 214 -4.16 15.65 -9.83
CA GLY A 214 -5.37 14.85 -9.99
C GLY A 214 -5.13 13.43 -10.50
N ILE A 215 -3.88 12.95 -10.54
CA ILE A 215 -3.51 11.59 -10.99
C ILE A 215 -3.08 10.76 -9.79
N PHE A 216 -3.60 9.53 -9.68
CA PHE A 216 -3.18 8.62 -8.62
C PHE A 216 -1.73 8.16 -8.83
N PRO A 217 -0.84 8.25 -7.82
CA PRO A 217 0.56 7.83 -7.96
C PRO A 217 0.69 6.40 -8.50
N GLY A 218 1.44 6.20 -9.59
CA GLY A 218 1.70 4.88 -10.17
C GLY A 218 0.62 4.33 -11.10
N ALA A 219 -0.53 4.99 -11.24
CA ALA A 219 -1.66 4.49 -12.03
C ALA A 219 -1.37 4.31 -13.53
N GLU A 220 -0.39 5.03 -14.07
CA GLU A 220 -0.02 5.00 -15.49
C GLU A 220 1.25 4.17 -15.76
N GLU A 221 1.84 3.57 -14.74
CA GLU A 221 3.15 2.92 -14.86
C GLU A 221 3.02 1.45 -15.30
N ASN A 222 3.80 1.06 -16.30
CA ASN A 222 3.81 -0.31 -16.83
C ASN A 222 5.14 -1.04 -16.59
N TYR A 223 6.02 -0.46 -15.78
CA TYR A 223 7.33 -1.01 -15.48
C TYR A 223 7.54 -1.13 -13.96
N LYS A 224 7.96 -2.31 -13.49
CA LYS A 224 8.07 -2.62 -12.06
C LYS A 224 8.88 -1.58 -11.26
N LEU A 225 10.03 -1.14 -11.76
CA LEU A 225 10.84 -0.14 -11.05
C LEU A 225 10.21 1.26 -11.09
N SER A 226 9.44 1.56 -12.15
CA SER A 226 8.63 2.77 -12.20
C SER A 226 7.51 2.74 -11.17
N ILE A 227 6.86 1.60 -10.97
CA ILE A 227 5.78 1.46 -9.98
C ILE A 227 6.29 1.71 -8.56
N ILE A 228 7.48 1.21 -8.21
CA ILE A 228 8.08 1.50 -6.90
C ILE A 228 8.34 3.00 -6.74
N ARG A 229 8.93 3.65 -7.75
CA ARG A 229 9.30 5.07 -7.66
C ARG A 229 8.10 6.02 -7.76
N PHE A 230 7.28 5.86 -8.78
CA PHE A 230 6.18 6.76 -9.11
C PHE A 230 4.84 6.34 -8.48
N GLY A 231 4.76 5.12 -7.94
CA GLY A 231 3.67 4.64 -7.09
C GLY A 231 4.05 4.73 -5.61
N GLU A 232 4.70 3.71 -5.05
CA GLU A 232 4.94 3.56 -3.61
C GLU A 232 5.69 4.75 -2.99
N ALA A 233 6.86 5.09 -3.55
CA ALA A 233 7.70 6.18 -3.05
C ALA A 233 7.06 7.54 -3.27
N LYS A 234 6.47 7.79 -4.45
CA LYS A 234 5.79 9.05 -4.77
C LYS A 234 4.58 9.30 -3.87
N LEU A 235 3.74 8.29 -3.64
CA LEU A 235 2.62 8.35 -2.69
C LEU A 235 3.09 8.81 -1.31
N SER A 236 4.15 8.16 -0.80
CA SER A 236 4.75 8.49 0.50
C SER A 236 5.36 9.89 0.53
N GLN A 237 6.06 10.29 -0.53
CA GLN A 237 6.65 11.62 -0.63
C GLN A 237 5.60 12.73 -0.65
N ILE A 238 4.47 12.52 -1.32
CA ILE A 238 3.36 13.48 -1.33
C ILE A 238 2.70 13.57 0.05
N ALA A 239 2.43 12.42 0.70
CA ALA A 239 1.89 12.43 2.06
C ALA A 239 2.77 13.23 3.03
N ASN A 240 4.09 12.99 3.00
CA ASN A 240 5.06 13.75 3.78
C ASN A 240 5.10 15.24 3.39
N SER A 241 5.00 15.59 2.10
CA SER A 241 5.04 16.99 1.67
C SER A 241 3.78 17.77 2.07
N LEU A 242 2.64 17.08 2.21
CA LEU A 242 1.39 17.61 2.74
C LEU A 242 1.41 17.77 4.27
N GLY A 243 2.43 17.24 4.95
CA GLY A 243 2.59 17.37 6.39
C GLY A 243 2.19 16.16 7.22
N TYR A 244 1.82 15.06 6.57
CA TYR A 244 1.40 13.84 7.24
C TYR A 244 2.58 12.92 7.55
N ASP A 245 2.50 12.23 8.68
CA ASP A 245 3.41 11.15 9.02
C ASP A 245 3.03 9.86 8.30
N ILE A 246 4.01 8.99 8.10
CA ILE A 246 3.83 7.63 7.58
C ILE A 246 4.25 6.65 8.65
N GLY A 247 3.32 5.79 9.06
CA GLY A 247 3.54 4.79 10.10
C GLY A 247 3.63 3.39 9.51
N ILE A 248 4.37 2.51 10.18
CA ILE A 248 4.37 1.06 9.92
C ILE A 248 4.13 0.32 11.23
N VAL A 249 3.28 -0.70 11.21
CA VAL A 249 3.21 -1.69 12.28
C VAL A 249 4.27 -2.77 12.03
N ASN A 250 5.34 -2.75 12.82
CA ASN A 250 6.45 -3.67 12.66
C ASN A 250 6.11 -5.10 13.14
N GLU A 251 7.02 -6.06 12.93
CA GLU A 251 6.83 -7.47 13.31
C GLU A 251 6.58 -7.70 14.81
N ASN A 252 6.96 -6.73 15.65
CA ASN A 252 6.73 -6.77 17.09
C ASN A 252 5.37 -6.20 17.51
N GLY A 253 4.58 -5.67 16.57
CA GLY A 253 3.27 -5.06 16.82
C GLY A 253 3.33 -3.59 17.20
N ALA A 254 4.50 -2.95 17.12
CA ALA A 254 4.68 -1.55 17.49
C ALA A 254 4.56 -0.61 16.28
N LEU A 255 3.96 0.56 16.49
CA LEU A 255 3.94 1.65 15.53
C LEU A 255 5.35 2.26 15.42
N GLN A 256 5.91 2.26 14.22
CA GLN A 256 7.16 2.93 13.86
C GLN A 256 6.85 4.02 12.82
N ILE A 257 7.12 5.29 13.15
CA ILE A 257 7.03 6.39 12.18
C ILE A 257 8.25 6.36 11.27
N LEU A 258 8.04 6.47 9.96
CA LEU A 258 9.11 6.51 8.99
C LEU A 258 9.78 7.89 8.99
N PRO A 259 11.08 7.99 9.33
CA PRO A 259 11.79 9.26 9.33
C PRO A 259 11.96 9.82 7.91
N THR A 260 11.89 11.14 7.78
CA THR A 260 12.10 11.85 6.51
C THR A 260 13.58 12.14 6.22
N ILE A 261 14.44 11.95 7.23
CA ILE A 261 15.90 12.11 7.17
C ILE A 261 16.59 10.79 7.45
N ASN A 262 17.82 10.63 6.96
CA ASN A 262 18.56 9.39 7.14
C ASN A 262 18.72 9.09 8.63
N ASP A 263 18.17 7.96 9.04
CA ASP A 263 18.09 7.50 10.42
C ASP A 263 18.43 6.01 10.44
N SER A 264 19.33 5.64 11.34
CA SER A 264 19.76 4.27 11.60
C SER A 264 18.69 3.39 12.25
N SER A 265 17.54 3.95 12.64
CA SER A 265 16.41 3.23 13.20
C SER A 265 15.69 2.32 12.20
N LEU A 266 15.87 2.56 10.90
CA LEU A 266 15.33 1.72 9.83
C LEU A 266 16.36 0.71 9.35
N VAL A 267 15.89 -0.46 8.89
CA VAL A 267 16.74 -1.40 8.17
C VAL A 267 17.11 -0.83 6.80
N ASP A 268 18.27 -1.25 6.28
CA ASP A 268 18.75 -0.75 5.00
C ASP A 268 18.08 -1.47 3.82
N GLY A 269 17.25 -0.75 3.05
CA GLY A 269 16.47 -1.31 1.97
C GLY A 269 15.13 -1.92 2.40
N ASP A 270 14.82 -3.11 1.87
CA ASP A 270 13.49 -3.73 1.89
C ASP A 270 13.27 -4.44 3.22
N TYR A 271 12.30 -3.96 4.01
CA TYR A 271 12.02 -4.46 5.36
C TYR A 271 11.76 -5.97 5.40
N ARG A 272 11.18 -6.52 4.32
CA ARG A 272 10.86 -7.93 4.19
C ARG A 272 12.07 -8.85 4.26
N LEU A 273 13.27 -8.32 4.01
CA LEU A 273 14.51 -9.08 4.11
C LEU A 273 14.90 -9.38 5.57
N TYR A 274 14.35 -8.61 6.53
CA TYR A 274 14.78 -8.61 7.92
C TYR A 274 13.77 -9.23 8.89
N VAL A 275 12.52 -9.41 8.48
CA VAL A 275 11.44 -9.95 9.33
C VAL A 275 11.28 -11.46 9.22
N LYS A 276 10.68 -12.07 10.25
CA LYS A 276 10.34 -13.51 10.24
C LYS A 276 9.25 -13.84 9.22
N GLU A 277 8.15 -13.08 9.27
CA GLU A 277 6.96 -13.28 8.43
C GLU A 277 6.74 -12.07 7.51
N PRO A 278 7.25 -12.10 6.27
CA PRO A 278 7.08 -11.02 5.32
C PRO A 278 5.61 -10.74 5.01
N ASN A 279 5.27 -9.47 4.79
CA ASN A 279 3.93 -9.01 4.43
C ASN A 279 2.81 -9.44 5.41
N ARG A 280 3.16 -9.81 6.65
CA ARG A 280 2.17 -10.15 7.66
C ARG A 280 1.57 -8.89 8.25
N ILE A 281 0.24 -8.85 8.31
CA ILE A 281 -0.48 -7.87 9.13
C ILE A 281 -0.23 -8.29 10.57
N ASN A 282 0.55 -7.54 11.35
CA ASN A 282 0.95 -7.92 12.70
C ASN A 282 -0.10 -7.50 13.75
N ARG A 283 -0.27 -8.30 14.80
CA ARG A 283 -1.09 -7.97 15.97
C ARG A 283 -0.51 -6.76 16.70
N ILE A 284 -1.37 -5.85 17.16
CA ILE A 284 -0.92 -4.69 17.91
C ILE A 284 -0.64 -5.07 19.37
N LYS A 285 0.40 -4.48 19.96
CA LYS A 285 0.74 -4.61 21.38
C LYS A 285 0.42 -3.35 22.16
#